data_AF-A0A2E0BIN7-F1
#
_entry.id   AF-A0A2E0BIN7-F1
#
_cell.length_a   1.000
_cell.length_b   1.000
_cell.length_c   1.000
_cell.angle_alpha   90.00
_cell.angle_beta   90.00
_cell.angle_gamma   90.00
#
_symmetry.space_group_name_H-M   'P 1'
#
loop_
_entity.id
_entity.type
_entity.pdbx_description
1 polymer ?
#
loop_
_entity_poly.entity_id
_entity_poly.type
_entity_poly.pdbx_seq_one_letter_code
_entity_poly.pdbx_strand_id
1 'polypeptide(L)'
;MTETEMNTEPIVLTDEASAFLDRVEADRAANAGPKFRVNTDRFTAEQGHYYSNFAIVRTPNYEIPSQKGYGPSTAVTIADLSDGRRYTWWVSNTFEQERLQKTLDNAISNGDSYPFAVEFVRHKKMSKNGNEYNVLSIAITDSGDAVNLPQVPEDQLEEWIPEDE
;
A
#
# COMPACT_ATOMS: atom_id res chain seq x y z
N MET A 1 -0.71 23.43 -41.15
CA MET A 1 -0.74 22.73 -39.85
C MET A 1 -1.64 23.56 -38.97
N THR A 2 -2.86 23.09 -38.70
CA THR A 2 -3.83 23.81 -37.85
C THR A 2 -3.88 23.09 -36.51
N GLU A 3 -3.37 23.77 -35.48
CA GLU A 3 -3.53 23.38 -34.08
C GLU A 3 -5.02 23.35 -33.75
N THR A 4 -5.49 22.23 -33.20
CA THR A 4 -6.85 22.11 -32.68
C THR A 4 -6.80 22.54 -31.23
N GLU A 5 -7.24 23.76 -30.93
CA GLU A 5 -7.46 24.21 -29.56
C GLU A 5 -8.56 23.35 -28.93
N MET A 6 -8.20 22.53 -27.95
CA MET A 6 -9.18 21.83 -27.10
C MET A 6 -9.80 22.86 -26.15
N ASN A 7 -10.90 23.48 -26.58
CA ASN A 7 -11.72 24.32 -25.72
C ASN A 7 -12.32 23.44 -24.61
N THR A 8 -11.74 23.51 -23.42
CA THR A 8 -12.19 22.74 -22.25
C THR A 8 -13.15 23.62 -21.47
N GLU A 9 -14.35 23.83 -22.02
CA GLU A 9 -15.43 24.46 -21.26
C GLU A 9 -15.86 23.51 -20.13
N PRO A 10 -16.11 24.02 -18.91
CA PRO A 10 -16.56 23.19 -17.80
C PRO A 10 -17.87 22.50 -18.17
N ILE A 11 -17.91 21.18 -17.99
CA ILE A 11 -19.11 20.38 -18.24
C ILE A 11 -20.18 20.85 -17.25
N VAL A 12 -21.18 21.58 -17.75
CA VAL A 12 -22.33 21.98 -16.94
C VAL A 12 -23.18 20.74 -16.70
N LEU A 13 -23.26 20.32 -15.44
CA LEU A 13 -24.13 19.22 -15.01
C LEU A 13 -25.59 19.62 -15.24
N THR A 14 -26.39 18.71 -15.79
CA THR A 14 -27.83 18.90 -15.87
C THR A 14 -28.44 18.85 -14.46
N ASP A 15 -29.60 19.48 -14.27
CA ASP A 15 -30.34 19.44 -13.00
C ASP A 15 -30.60 18.00 -12.53
N GLU A 16 -30.80 17.07 -13.47
CA GLU A 16 -30.98 15.64 -13.22
C GLU A 16 -29.69 14.96 -12.73
N ALA A 17 -28.52 15.35 -13.26
CA ALA A 17 -27.23 14.84 -12.83
C ALA A 17 -26.88 15.33 -11.42
N SER A 18 -27.13 16.61 -11.13
CA SER A 18 -26.97 17.18 -9.80
C SER A 18 -27.89 16.48 -8.78
N ALA A 19 -29.17 16.31 -9.09
CA ALA A 19 -30.12 15.61 -8.22
C ALA A 19 -29.82 14.10 -8.04
N PHE A 20 -29.10 13.48 -8.99
CA PHE A 20 -28.57 12.13 -8.83
C PHE A 20 -27.36 12.10 -7.88
N LEU A 21 -26.42 13.03 -8.04
CA LEU A 21 -25.26 13.16 -7.16
C LEU A 21 -25.69 13.44 -5.71
N ASP A 22 -26.63 14.35 -5.49
CA ASP A 22 -27.17 14.66 -4.16
C ASP A 22 -27.79 13.43 -3.49
N ARG A 23 -28.53 12.60 -4.24
CA ARG A 23 -29.09 11.35 -3.72
C ARG A 23 -28.01 10.32 -3.38
N VAL A 24 -27.02 10.17 -4.25
CA VAL A 24 -25.89 9.25 -4.02
C VAL A 24 -25.08 9.70 -2.81
N GLU A 25 -24.86 11.00 -2.63
CA GLU A 25 -24.18 11.56 -1.46
C GLU A 25 -25.00 11.44 -0.19
N ALA A 26 -26.30 11.70 -0.23
CA ALA A 26 -27.20 11.52 0.91
C ALA A 26 -27.27 10.05 1.35
N ASP A 27 -27.36 9.10 0.40
CA ASP A 27 -27.34 7.66 0.71
C ASP A 27 -25.97 7.22 1.26
N ARG A 28 -24.87 7.77 0.74
CA ARG A 28 -23.52 7.52 1.26
C ARG A 28 -23.34 8.08 2.66
N ALA A 29 -23.87 9.27 2.95
CA ALA A 29 -23.82 9.88 4.27
C ALA A 29 -24.68 9.12 5.28
N ALA A 30 -25.90 8.71 4.90
CA ALA A 30 -26.81 7.96 5.74
C ALA A 30 -26.30 6.54 6.09
N ASN A 31 -25.47 5.95 5.22
CA ASN A 31 -24.90 4.61 5.40
C ASN A 31 -23.39 4.61 5.67
N ALA A 32 -22.79 5.76 6.00
CA ALA A 32 -21.34 5.89 6.10
C ALA A 32 -20.73 5.00 7.20
N GLY A 33 -21.54 4.57 8.19
CA GLY A 33 -21.05 3.92 9.39
C GLY A 33 -20.01 4.78 10.12
N PRO A 34 -19.49 4.32 11.26
CA PRO A 34 -18.28 4.91 11.79
C PRO A 34 -17.14 4.59 10.81
N LYS A 35 -16.51 5.63 10.26
CA LYS A 35 -15.30 5.47 9.45
C LYS A 35 -14.21 5.09 10.43
N PHE A 36 -13.73 3.85 10.43
CA PHE A 36 -12.58 3.47 11.25
C PHE A 36 -11.31 3.61 10.43
N ARG A 37 -10.30 4.29 10.98
CA ARG A 37 -8.94 4.27 10.46
C ARG A 37 -8.18 3.15 11.16
N VAL A 38 -7.43 2.39 10.38
CA VAL A 38 -6.48 1.43 10.94
C VAL A 38 -5.22 2.17 11.39
N ASN A 39 -4.95 2.17 12.70
CA ASN A 39 -3.67 2.59 13.23
C ASN A 39 -2.67 1.43 13.10
N THR A 40 -1.59 1.65 12.36
CA THR A 40 -0.61 0.60 12.07
C THR A 40 0.66 0.82 12.87
N ASP A 41 1.15 -0.22 13.52
CA ASP A 41 2.44 -0.18 14.21
C ASP A 41 3.61 -0.15 13.22
N ARG A 42 4.76 0.40 13.65
CA ARG A 42 5.97 0.37 12.84
C ARG A 42 6.56 -1.04 12.82
N PHE A 43 6.78 -1.59 11.64
CA PHE A 43 7.52 -2.83 11.46
C PHE A 43 8.93 -2.58 10.91
N THR A 44 9.92 -3.23 11.54
CA THR A 44 11.33 -3.18 11.13
C THR A 44 11.82 -4.60 10.91
N ALA A 45 12.01 -4.97 9.64
CA ALA A 45 12.54 -6.28 9.28
C ALA A 45 14.03 -6.39 9.66
N GLU A 46 14.37 -7.42 10.42
CA GLU A 46 15.72 -7.73 10.89
C GLU A 46 16.56 -8.39 9.79
N GLN A 47 17.88 -8.13 9.84
CA GLN A 47 18.83 -8.75 8.93
C GLN A 47 19.00 -10.23 9.27
N GLY A 48 18.84 -11.11 8.28
CA GLY A 48 18.99 -12.56 8.40
C GLY A 48 17.75 -13.27 8.96
N HIS A 49 16.71 -12.53 9.35
CA HIS A 49 15.46 -13.12 9.84
C HIS A 49 14.54 -13.46 8.66
N TYR A 50 14.00 -14.68 8.69
CA TYR A 50 13.02 -15.14 7.72
C TYR A 50 11.62 -14.77 8.19
N TYR A 51 10.94 -13.94 7.41
CA TYR A 51 9.56 -13.56 7.65
C TYR A 51 8.65 -14.34 6.72
N SER A 52 7.80 -15.16 7.30
CA SER A 52 6.65 -15.81 6.65
C SER A 52 5.37 -15.35 7.34
N ASN A 53 4.22 -15.66 6.76
CA ASN A 53 2.90 -15.35 7.33
C ASN A 53 2.55 -13.86 7.34
N PHE A 54 3.07 -13.09 6.39
CA PHE A 54 2.68 -11.71 6.16
C PHE A 54 1.95 -11.56 4.83
N ALA A 55 1.06 -10.57 4.74
CA ALA A 55 0.50 -10.14 3.47
C ALA A 55 0.63 -8.63 3.27
N ILE A 56 1.04 -8.21 2.08
CA ILE A 56 0.97 -6.81 1.65
C ILE A 56 -0.47 -6.54 1.24
N VAL A 57 -1.15 -5.64 1.96
CA VAL A 57 -2.61 -5.48 1.86
C VAL A 57 -3.05 -4.55 0.73
N ARG A 58 -2.16 -3.69 0.25
CA ARG A 58 -2.43 -2.68 -0.79
C ARG A 58 -1.15 -2.19 -1.43
N THR A 59 -1.29 -1.43 -2.52
CA THR A 59 -0.19 -0.73 -3.18
C THR A 59 0.64 0.06 -2.16
N PRO A 60 1.96 -0.17 -2.09
CA PRO A 60 2.85 0.60 -1.24
C PRO A 60 2.85 2.09 -1.61
N ASN A 61 3.12 2.94 -0.62
CA ASN A 61 3.37 4.34 -0.87
C ASN A 61 4.86 4.55 -1.16
N TYR A 62 5.19 4.80 -2.43
CA TYR A 62 6.56 4.99 -2.94
C TYR A 62 7.04 6.45 -2.88
N GLU A 63 6.13 7.41 -2.68
CA GLU A 63 6.41 8.84 -2.83
C GLU A 63 6.58 9.55 -1.48
N ILE A 64 7.15 8.90 -0.47
CA ILE A 64 7.33 9.54 0.84
C ILE A 64 8.67 10.30 0.87
N PRO A 65 8.63 11.65 0.84
CA PRO A 65 9.85 12.44 0.94
C PRO A 65 10.47 12.25 2.33
N SER A 66 11.76 12.00 2.35
CA SER A 66 12.54 11.91 3.58
C SER A 66 12.73 13.30 4.18
N GLN A 67 12.35 13.46 5.45
CA GLN A 67 12.48 14.73 6.19
C GLN A 67 13.93 15.16 6.47
N LYS A 68 14.94 14.29 6.22
CA LYS A 68 16.34 14.50 6.66
C LYS A 68 17.40 14.32 5.57
N GLY A 69 17.03 14.41 4.29
CA GLY A 69 18.00 14.31 3.18
C GLY A 69 18.50 12.90 2.85
N TYR A 70 17.97 11.87 3.51
CA TYR A 70 18.10 10.47 3.05
C TYR A 70 17.19 10.24 1.82
N GLY A 71 17.43 9.20 1.01
CA GLY A 71 16.54 8.87 -0.12
C GLY A 71 15.09 8.58 0.31
N PRO A 72 14.11 8.64 -0.62
CA PRO A 72 12.72 8.33 -0.31
C PRO A 72 12.61 6.92 0.28
N SER A 73 11.69 6.74 1.23
CA SER A 73 11.39 5.43 1.82
C SER A 73 10.03 4.96 1.33
N THR A 74 9.90 3.67 1.06
CA THR A 74 8.61 3.08 0.71
C THR A 74 7.90 2.63 1.98
N ALA A 75 6.67 3.09 2.19
CA ALA A 75 5.80 2.58 3.26
C ALA A 75 4.92 1.46 2.72
N VAL A 76 5.10 0.27 3.25
CA VAL A 76 4.38 -0.94 2.87
C VAL A 76 3.43 -1.29 4.00
N THR A 77 2.12 -1.28 3.74
CA THR A 77 1.16 -1.79 4.72
C THR A 77 1.14 -3.31 4.64
N ILE A 78 1.50 -3.97 5.74
CA ILE A 78 1.50 -5.42 5.87
C ILE A 78 0.50 -5.87 6.95
N ALA A 79 -0.01 -7.08 6.80
CA ALA A 79 -0.82 -7.78 7.79
C ALA A 79 -0.08 -9.02 8.26
N ASP A 80 -0.02 -9.25 9.57
CA ASP A 80 0.29 -10.59 10.10
C ASP A 80 -0.96 -11.48 9.92
N LEU A 81 -0.79 -12.59 9.23
CA LEU A 81 -1.86 -13.52 8.92
C LEU A 81 -2.27 -14.40 10.11
N SER A 82 -1.52 -14.36 11.22
CA SER A 82 -1.82 -15.14 12.43
C SER A 82 -2.84 -14.45 13.33
N ASP A 83 -2.76 -13.12 13.47
CA ASP A 83 -3.60 -12.35 14.39
C ASP A 83 -4.29 -11.14 13.74
N GLY A 84 -4.02 -10.86 12.46
CA GLY A 84 -4.62 -9.76 11.72
C GLY A 84 -4.00 -8.41 12.01
N ARG A 85 -2.98 -8.30 12.86
CA ARG A 85 -2.34 -7.02 13.14
C ARG A 85 -1.78 -6.40 11.87
N ARG A 86 -1.97 -5.09 11.75
CA ARG A 86 -1.50 -4.29 10.62
C ARG A 86 -0.27 -3.50 11.03
N TYR A 87 0.73 -3.51 10.16
CA TYR A 87 1.96 -2.78 10.34
C TYR A 87 2.29 -1.93 9.12
N THR A 88 3.06 -0.88 9.35
CA THR A 88 3.77 -0.16 8.29
C THR A 88 5.23 -0.58 8.31
N TRP A 89 5.63 -1.35 7.29
CA TRP A 89 7.01 -1.68 7.02
C TRP A 89 7.66 -0.58 6.20
N TRP A 90 8.71 0.03 6.76
CA TRP A 90 9.49 1.08 6.09
C TRP A 90 10.70 0.49 5.37
N VAL A 91 10.66 0.48 4.05
CA VAL A 91 11.77 0.03 3.20
C VAL A 91 12.56 1.26 2.74
N SER A 92 13.72 1.49 3.35
CA SER A 92 14.52 2.70 3.13
C SER A 92 15.71 2.51 2.19
N ASN A 93 16.17 1.27 1.97
CA ASN A 93 17.29 1.00 1.06
C ASN A 93 16.81 0.96 -0.40
N THR A 94 17.42 1.74 -1.29
CA THR A 94 17.00 1.85 -2.71
C THR A 94 16.94 0.50 -3.43
N PHE A 95 17.92 -0.38 -3.25
CA PHE A 95 17.92 -1.70 -3.90
C PHE A 95 16.82 -2.61 -3.37
N GLU A 96 16.52 -2.52 -2.08
CA GLU A 96 15.39 -3.25 -1.48
C GLU A 96 14.05 -2.71 -2.01
N GLN A 97 13.92 -1.40 -2.17
CA GLN A 97 12.73 -0.75 -2.74
C GLN A 97 12.50 -1.16 -4.20
N GLU A 98 13.53 -1.08 -5.05
CA GLU A 98 13.44 -1.52 -6.45
C GLU A 98 13.05 -3.00 -6.55
N ARG A 99 13.61 -3.85 -5.67
CA ARG A 99 13.29 -5.27 -5.67
C ARG A 99 11.87 -5.55 -5.22
N LEU A 100 11.38 -4.84 -4.20
CA LEU A 100 9.99 -4.90 -3.78
C LEU A 100 9.06 -4.49 -4.93
N GLN A 101 9.25 -3.29 -5.47
CA GLN A 101 8.43 -2.74 -6.54
C GLN A 101 8.37 -3.69 -7.74
N LYS A 102 9.53 -4.15 -8.23
CA LYS A 102 9.59 -5.09 -9.34
C LYS A 102 8.85 -6.40 -9.07
N THR A 103 8.88 -6.90 -7.83
CA THR A 103 8.18 -8.14 -7.48
C THR A 103 6.67 -7.95 -7.55
N LEU A 104 6.17 -6.83 -7.02
CA LEU A 104 4.75 -6.48 -7.03
C LEU A 104 4.25 -6.17 -8.45
N ASP A 105 5.00 -5.38 -9.21
CA ASP A 105 4.65 -5.00 -10.59
C ASP A 105 4.58 -6.23 -11.50
N ASN A 106 5.49 -7.19 -11.32
CA ASN A 106 5.46 -8.44 -12.07
C ASN A 106 4.21 -9.27 -11.75
N ALA A 107 3.81 -9.38 -10.48
CA ALA A 107 2.61 -10.11 -10.09
C ALA A 107 1.34 -9.44 -10.66
N ILE A 108 1.23 -8.11 -10.52
CA ILE A 108 0.13 -7.34 -11.08
C ILE A 108 0.06 -7.50 -12.60
N SER A 109 1.21 -7.45 -13.28
CA SER A 109 1.29 -7.66 -14.74
C SER A 109 0.89 -9.08 -15.16
N ASN A 110 1.02 -10.07 -14.27
CA ASN A 110 0.60 -11.45 -14.50
C ASN A 110 -0.89 -11.68 -14.18
N GLY A 111 -1.62 -10.63 -13.76
CA GLY A 111 -3.05 -10.69 -13.44
C GLY A 111 -3.36 -10.93 -11.96
N ASP A 112 -2.35 -10.96 -11.09
CA ASP A 112 -2.57 -11.05 -9.66
C ASP A 112 -3.06 -9.71 -9.09
N SER A 113 -3.74 -9.75 -7.94
CA SER A 113 -4.24 -8.57 -7.26
C SER A 113 -3.90 -8.61 -5.76
N TYR A 114 -3.95 -7.45 -5.12
CA TYR A 114 -3.86 -7.37 -3.67
C TYR A 114 -5.06 -8.05 -3.02
N PRO A 115 -4.89 -8.61 -1.81
CA PRO A 115 -3.63 -8.69 -1.04
C PRO A 115 -2.63 -9.72 -1.58
N PHE A 116 -1.34 -9.55 -1.28
CA PHE A 116 -0.29 -10.51 -1.62
C PHE A 116 0.29 -11.15 -0.37
N ALA A 117 0.12 -12.47 -0.19
CA ALA A 117 0.86 -13.21 0.82
C ALA A 117 2.33 -13.29 0.40
N VAL A 118 3.23 -12.96 1.33
CA VAL A 118 4.65 -12.82 1.04
C VAL A 118 5.51 -13.55 2.06
N GLU A 119 6.64 -14.03 1.55
CA GLU A 119 7.76 -14.50 2.35
C GLU A 119 9.00 -13.69 1.95
N PHE A 120 9.77 -13.25 2.94
CA PHE A 120 10.94 -12.43 2.66
C PHE A 120 12.04 -12.53 3.71
N VAL A 121 13.25 -12.21 3.28
CA VAL A 121 14.43 -12.09 4.13
C VAL A 121 15.28 -10.91 3.66
N ARG A 122 15.72 -10.09 4.61
CA ARG A 122 16.76 -9.08 4.38
C ARG A 122 18.10 -9.71 4.67
N HIS A 123 19.02 -9.72 3.73
CA HIS A 123 20.33 -10.35 3.91
C HIS A 123 21.43 -9.57 3.22
N LYS A 124 22.68 -9.84 3.60
CA LYS A 124 23.83 -9.26 2.92
C LYS A 124 24.23 -10.16 1.77
N LYS A 125 24.75 -9.56 0.70
CA LYS A 125 25.35 -10.29 -0.41
C LYS A 125 26.71 -9.68 -0.74
N MET A 126 27.68 -10.55 -1.02
CA MET A 126 29.00 -10.12 -1.47
C MET A 126 28.93 -9.73 -2.95
N SER A 127 29.39 -8.53 -3.28
CA SER A 127 29.58 -8.09 -4.65
C SER A 127 30.85 -8.71 -5.26
N LYS A 128 30.97 -8.66 -6.59
CA LYS A 128 32.17 -9.13 -7.32
C LYS A 128 33.46 -8.42 -6.88
N ASN A 129 33.35 -7.23 -6.29
CA ASN A 129 34.48 -6.40 -5.85
C ASN A 129 34.80 -6.58 -4.36
N GLY A 130 34.17 -7.55 -3.68
CA GLY A 130 34.43 -7.84 -2.26
C GLY A 130 33.70 -6.93 -1.26
N ASN A 131 32.84 -6.03 -1.73
CA ASN A 131 31.97 -5.22 -0.85
C ASN A 131 30.66 -5.95 -0.57
N GLU A 132 30.19 -5.93 0.68
CA GLU A 132 28.85 -6.40 1.05
C GLU A 132 27.80 -5.30 0.81
N TYR A 133 26.62 -5.70 0.35
CA TYR A 133 25.47 -4.81 0.23
C TYR A 133 24.20 -5.48 0.73
N ASN A 134 23.23 -4.66 1.15
CA ASN A 134 21.93 -5.12 1.62
C ASN A 134 21.06 -5.55 0.44
N VAL A 135 20.36 -6.67 0.62
CA VAL A 135 19.47 -7.27 -0.37
C VAL A 135 18.18 -7.68 0.31
N LEU A 136 17.07 -7.42 -0.35
CA LEU A 136 15.77 -8.01 -0.04
C LEU A 136 15.54 -9.20 -0.99
N SER A 137 15.34 -10.38 -0.43
CA SER A 137 14.78 -11.52 -1.16
C SER A 137 13.33 -11.66 -0.73
N ILE A 138 12.40 -11.54 -1.67
CA ILE A 138 10.96 -11.59 -1.45
C ILE A 138 10.30 -12.44 -2.53
N ALA A 139 9.28 -13.19 -2.13
CA ALA A 139 8.42 -13.98 -3.01
C ALA A 139 6.95 -13.77 -2.62
N ILE A 140 6.06 -13.83 -3.61
CA ILE A 140 4.61 -13.89 -3.41
C ILE A 140 4.22 -15.35 -3.41
N THR A 141 3.57 -15.79 -2.34
CA THR A 141 3.11 -17.18 -2.18
C THR A 141 1.65 -17.34 -2.59
N ASP A 142 0.85 -16.28 -2.45
CA ASP A 142 -0.57 -16.28 -2.79
C ASP A 142 -1.08 -14.85 -3.05
N SER A 143 -2.21 -14.70 -3.75
CA SER A 143 -2.74 -13.40 -4.19
C SER A 143 -4.28 -13.30 -4.15
N GLY A 144 -4.79 -12.08 -4.07
CA GLY A 144 -6.22 -11.77 -4.17
C GLY A 144 -7.08 -12.53 -3.15
N ASP A 145 -8.14 -13.16 -3.66
CA ASP A 145 -9.14 -13.87 -2.84
C ASP A 145 -8.60 -15.15 -2.17
N ALA A 146 -7.45 -15.65 -2.61
CA ALA A 146 -6.84 -16.84 -2.02
C ALA A 146 -6.08 -16.51 -0.72
N VAL A 147 -5.72 -15.24 -0.50
CA VAL A 147 -5.13 -14.78 0.76
C VAL A 147 -6.23 -14.54 1.80
N ASN A 148 -6.27 -15.40 2.82
CA ASN A 148 -7.17 -15.21 3.95
C ASN A 148 -6.62 -14.12 4.90
N LEU A 149 -7.04 -12.87 4.70
CA LEU A 149 -6.71 -11.77 5.61
C LEU A 149 -7.58 -11.81 6.87
N PRO A 150 -6.99 -11.97 8.07
CA PRO A 150 -7.75 -11.85 9.30
C PRO A 150 -8.26 -10.42 9.51
N GLN A 151 -9.33 -10.29 10.29
CA GLN A 151 -9.88 -9.01 10.69
C GLN A 151 -8.84 -8.18 11.45
N VAL A 152 -8.92 -6.86 11.30
CA VAL A 152 -8.05 -5.94 12.03
C VAL A 152 -8.45 -5.99 13.51
N PRO A 153 -7.49 -6.19 14.43
CA PRO A 153 -7.74 -6.12 15.87
C PRO A 153 -8.40 -4.80 16.30
N GLU A 154 -9.33 -4.87 17.25
CA GLU A 154 -10.12 -3.71 17.72
C GLU A 154 -9.24 -2.59 18.30
N ASP A 155 -8.09 -2.94 18.90
CA ASP A 155 -7.11 -1.98 19.42
C ASP A 155 -6.41 -1.17 18.32
N GLN A 156 -6.50 -1.60 17.06
CA GLN A 156 -5.98 -0.88 15.90
C GLN A 156 -7.07 -0.12 15.12
N LEU A 157 -8.33 -0.16 15.57
CA LEU A 157 -9.43 0.56 14.95
C LEU A 157 -9.68 1.88 15.70
N GLU A 158 -9.32 2.99 15.07
CA GLU A 158 -9.59 4.33 15.58
C GLU A 158 -10.80 4.92 14.84
N GLU A 159 -11.78 5.45 15.59
CA GLU A 159 -12.89 6.18 14.98
C GLU A 159 -12.36 7.44 14.30
N TRP A 160 -12.47 7.48 12.98
CA TRP A 160 -12.18 8.65 12.17
C TRP A 160 -13.37 9.60 12.26
N ILE A 161 -13.22 10.61 13.10
CA ILE A 161 -14.07 11.79 13.08
C ILE A 161 -13.44 12.74 12.05
N PRO A 162 -14.09 13.05 10.91
CA PRO A 162 -13.63 14.15 10.08
C PRO A 162 -13.60 15.41 10.95
N GLU A 163 -12.43 16.04 11.10
CA GLU A 163 -12.41 17.42 11.57
C GLU A 163 -13.21 18.23 10.56
N ASP A 164 -14.24 18.95 11.03
CA ASP A 164 -15.13 19.77 10.22
C ASP A 164 -14.29 20.64 9.25
N GLU A 165 -14.48 20.44 7.94
CA GLU A 165 -13.97 21.34 6.88
C GLU A 165 -14.66 22.71 6.93
#